data_AF-A0A7C5N740-F1
#
_entry.id   AF-A0A7C5N740-F1
#
_cell.length_a   1.000
_cell.length_b   1.000
_cell.length_c   1.000
_cell.angle_alpha   90.00
_cell.angle_beta   90.00
_cell.angle_gamma   90.00
#
_symmetry.space_group_name_H-M   'P 1'
#
loop_
_entity.id
_entity.type
_entity.pdbx_description
1 polymer ?
#
loop_
_entity_poly.entity_id
_entity_poly.type
_entity_poly.pdbx_seq_one_letter_code
_entity_poly.pdbx_strand_id
1 'polypeptide(L)'
;MKSFHRHSFTGFVISSVLWVMSTLGAASSGCAEQEPFNPQSSTTSSGSGGAGGVDDSTLAEEMFRELEADFVDECASCHKIAGSADTPFLGDPETGNPDPYDAVTSWPGAITADPNLSVIIRWPEDGLHTGPPPSAELKPRLEAWLAQEALAVEEIPNETPTIPPFKPIVPGFNAVYLDPLGADFAGMAVTFQAEELTETTLSLTTMQVHPTAKKGLEFDHPLFTVYPAGSNEGDPDPVDSFSNVSQSVEPGTVAPLGPGTVVLTNWISGGKLSLNFESVGVIDPLGGEGGGGGGMPMGPCMALMAFEASAQGPLEGNCTNCHGGNNAAATNAVDMSDLPGDPAATCGQILNRVDLNNPAQSQLFITTDPGGNASHPFKFGGNAGNFNNFRDSVSQWITAEGAAQ
;
A
#
# COMPACT_ATOMS: atom_id res chain seq x y z
N MET A 1 -41.74 55.66 -2.31
CA MET A 1 -42.60 54.50 -2.03
C MET A 1 -41.72 53.45 -1.37
N LYS A 2 -41.85 53.28 -0.04
CA LYS A 2 -42.28 52.05 0.67
C LYS A 2 -41.42 50.82 0.32
N SER A 3 -40.86 50.02 1.23
CA SER A 3 -40.86 49.96 2.70
C SER A 3 -39.81 48.91 3.11
N PHE A 4 -39.16 49.15 4.25
CA PHE A 4 -38.43 48.17 5.08
C PHE A 4 -39.27 46.93 5.43
N HIS A 5 -38.63 45.80 5.75
CA HIS A 5 -38.94 44.98 6.94
C HIS A 5 -37.65 44.33 7.51
N ARG A 6 -37.39 44.65 8.78
CA ARG A 6 -36.51 43.97 9.73
C ARG A 6 -37.30 42.85 10.40
N HIS A 7 -36.63 41.78 10.82
CA HIS A 7 -36.98 41.11 12.08
C HIS A 7 -35.71 40.76 12.86
N SER A 8 -35.54 41.46 13.99
CA SER A 8 -34.89 40.94 15.20
C SER A 8 -35.96 40.23 16.04
N PHE A 9 -35.58 39.29 16.90
CA PHE A 9 -35.84 39.36 18.36
C PHE A 9 -35.31 38.10 19.11
N THR A 10 -34.62 38.36 20.24
CA THR A 10 -34.53 37.60 21.53
C THR A 10 -34.14 36.11 21.50
N GLY A 11 -33.21 35.58 22.31
CA GLY A 11 -32.62 36.00 23.59
C GLY A 11 -33.27 35.26 24.76
N PHE A 12 -32.61 34.23 25.35
CA PHE A 12 -32.87 33.74 26.71
C PHE A 12 -31.69 32.95 27.34
N VAL A 13 -31.02 33.65 28.25
CA VAL A 13 -30.37 33.36 29.55
C VAL A 13 -30.52 31.97 30.24
N ILE A 14 -29.34 31.41 30.62
CA ILE A 14 -28.87 30.73 31.88
C ILE A 14 -29.65 29.54 32.50
N SER A 15 -28.96 28.40 32.72
CA SER A 15 -28.77 27.79 34.07
C SER A 15 -27.88 26.55 34.09
N SER A 16 -26.87 26.60 34.95
CA SER A 16 -26.06 25.48 35.42
C SER A 16 -26.84 24.64 36.44
N VAL A 17 -26.74 23.31 36.38
CA VAL A 17 -27.10 22.42 37.50
C VAL A 17 -26.01 21.38 37.71
N LEU A 18 -25.38 21.48 38.88
CA LEU A 18 -24.56 20.48 39.54
C LEU A 18 -25.45 19.36 40.08
N TRP A 19 -25.06 18.09 39.91
CA TRP A 19 -25.46 17.01 40.82
C TRP A 19 -24.23 16.19 41.21
N VAL A 20 -24.17 15.89 42.51
CA VAL A 20 -23.09 15.28 43.26
C VAL A 20 -23.65 14.02 43.94
N MET A 21 -22.79 13.01 44.10
CA MET A 21 -22.85 11.83 45.00
C MET A 21 -23.83 10.70 44.63
N SER A 22 -23.37 9.48 44.28
CA SER A 22 -22.62 8.43 45.01
C SER A 22 -23.52 7.45 45.76
N THR A 23 -23.36 6.14 45.52
CA THR A 23 -23.07 5.10 46.54
C THR A 23 -23.02 3.68 45.97
N LEU A 24 -22.23 2.87 46.68
CA LEU A 24 -21.84 1.48 46.51
C LEU A 24 -22.97 0.45 46.37
N GLY A 25 -22.65 -0.67 45.72
CA GLY A 25 -23.24 -1.98 45.95
C GLY A 25 -22.33 -3.11 45.44
N ALA A 26 -21.72 -3.85 46.36
CA ALA A 26 -20.81 -4.97 46.12
C ALA A 26 -21.54 -6.33 46.25
N ALA A 27 -21.12 -7.31 45.44
CA ALA A 27 -21.08 -8.78 45.71
C ALA A 27 -20.45 -9.45 44.47
N SER A 28 -19.19 -9.91 44.43
CA SER A 28 -18.52 -11.03 45.11
C SER A 28 -18.88 -12.44 44.61
N SER A 29 -17.98 -13.05 43.83
CA SER A 29 -17.47 -14.46 43.82
C SER A 29 -16.91 -14.75 42.41
N GLY A 30 -15.59 -14.84 42.18
CA GLY A 30 -14.67 -15.96 42.49
C GLY A 30 -14.65 -16.93 41.29
N CYS A 31 -13.57 -17.29 40.58
CA CYS A 31 -12.15 -17.58 40.85
C CYS A 31 -11.39 -17.37 39.49
N ALA A 32 -10.06 -17.26 39.32
CA ALA A 32 -8.88 -17.64 40.08
C ALA A 32 -7.69 -16.72 39.70
N GLU A 33 -6.74 -16.61 40.62
CA GLU A 33 -5.48 -15.86 40.52
C GLU A 33 -4.50 -16.49 39.52
N GLN A 34 -3.82 -15.64 38.73
CA GLN A 34 -2.57 -15.97 38.06
C GLN A 34 -1.54 -14.91 38.47
N GLU A 35 -0.40 -15.36 38.96
CA GLU A 35 0.54 -14.59 39.78
C GLU A 35 1.28 -13.47 39.02
N PRO A 36 1.69 -12.39 39.70
CA PRO A 36 2.56 -11.37 39.13
C PRO A 36 4.01 -11.86 39.05
N PHE A 37 4.58 -11.83 37.84
CA PHE A 37 5.99 -12.07 37.58
C PHE A 37 6.85 -11.07 38.38
N ASN A 38 7.68 -11.59 39.30
CA ASN A 38 8.64 -10.83 40.10
C ASN A 38 10.06 -11.32 39.79
N PRO A 39 10.86 -10.61 38.98
CA PRO A 39 12.26 -10.94 38.82
C PRO A 39 13.07 -10.24 39.91
N GLN A 40 13.25 -10.90 41.05
CA GLN A 40 14.29 -10.51 42.00
C GLN A 40 15.65 -11.11 41.63
N SER A 41 16.60 -10.19 41.44
CA SER A 41 18.04 -10.34 41.46
C SER A 41 18.57 -11.36 42.47
N SER A 42 19.40 -12.29 41.98
CA SER A 42 20.44 -12.94 42.78
C SER A 42 21.76 -12.94 42.02
N THR A 43 22.70 -12.14 42.52
CA THR A 43 24.12 -12.14 42.17
C THR A 43 24.80 -13.43 42.63
N THR A 44 25.46 -14.17 41.72
CA THR A 44 26.85 -14.67 41.88
C THR A 44 27.40 -15.33 40.60
N SER A 45 28.42 -14.66 40.04
CA SER A 45 29.59 -15.07 39.25
C SER A 45 29.60 -16.29 38.29
N SER A 46 30.05 -15.93 37.08
CA SER A 46 31.01 -16.61 36.19
C SER A 46 30.57 -17.87 35.45
N GLY A 47 30.17 -17.66 34.20
CA GLY A 47 30.13 -18.67 33.14
C GLY A 47 29.85 -18.00 31.80
N SER A 48 30.92 -17.70 31.03
CA SER A 48 30.83 -17.23 29.65
C SER A 48 30.14 -18.30 28.80
N GLY A 49 28.99 -17.97 28.22
CA GLY A 49 28.25 -18.77 27.25
C GLY A 49 27.25 -17.85 26.57
N GLY A 50 27.48 -17.54 25.30
CA GLY A 50 26.69 -16.58 24.54
C GLY A 50 25.21 -16.93 24.57
N ALA A 51 24.41 -15.99 25.07
CA ALA A 51 22.98 -15.99 24.86
C ALA A 51 22.74 -15.69 23.38
N GLY A 52 22.12 -16.63 22.67
CA GLY A 52 21.44 -16.31 21.41
C GLY A 52 20.36 -15.30 21.75
N GLY A 53 20.53 -14.07 21.30
CA GLY A 53 19.41 -13.14 21.21
C GLY A 53 18.37 -13.80 20.33
N VAL A 54 17.14 -13.92 20.83
CA VAL A 54 16.00 -14.19 19.96
C VAL A 54 15.99 -13.03 18.99
N ASP A 55 16.09 -13.34 17.71
CA ASP A 55 16.06 -12.35 16.66
C ASP A 55 14.68 -11.67 16.74
N ASP A 56 14.62 -10.34 16.93
CA ASP A 56 13.36 -9.57 17.07
C ASP A 56 12.44 -9.73 15.84
N SER A 57 12.95 -10.39 14.82
CA SER A 57 12.42 -10.69 13.50
C SER A 57 11.39 -11.79 13.51
N THR A 58 11.74 -12.88 14.18
CA THR A 58 10.82 -13.98 14.38
C THR A 58 9.79 -13.56 15.40
N LEU A 59 10.09 -12.61 16.29
CA LEU A 59 9.12 -12.15 17.28
C LEU A 59 7.88 -11.52 16.64
N ALA A 60 8.02 -10.65 15.63
CA ALA A 60 6.86 -10.04 14.97
C ALA A 60 5.98 -11.10 14.27
N GLU A 61 6.60 -12.01 13.54
CA GLU A 61 5.89 -13.11 12.89
C GLU A 61 5.29 -14.08 13.92
N GLU A 62 6.02 -14.48 14.95
CA GLU A 62 5.56 -15.33 16.06
C GLU A 62 4.33 -14.71 16.74
N MET A 63 4.37 -13.41 17.04
CA MET A 63 3.23 -12.67 17.58
C MET A 63 2.03 -12.70 16.64
N PHE A 64 2.25 -12.58 15.33
CA PHE A 64 1.18 -12.74 14.34
C PHE A 64 0.62 -14.17 14.36
N ARG A 65 1.48 -15.20 14.34
CA ARG A 65 1.06 -16.62 14.36
C ARG A 65 0.24 -16.95 15.60
N GLU A 66 0.52 -16.31 16.73
CA GLU A 66 -0.29 -16.47 17.94
C GLU A 66 -1.71 -15.91 17.78
N LEU A 67 -1.88 -14.77 17.09
CA LEU A 67 -3.19 -14.12 16.88
C LEU A 67 -3.90 -14.53 15.59
N GLU A 68 -3.22 -15.25 14.70
CA GLU A 68 -3.68 -15.56 13.34
C GLU A 68 -5.04 -16.24 13.34
N ALA A 69 -5.26 -17.22 14.22
CA ALA A 69 -6.53 -17.95 14.29
C ALA A 69 -7.73 -17.03 14.58
N ASP A 70 -7.58 -16.11 15.54
CA ASP A 70 -8.63 -15.16 15.90
C ASP A 70 -8.80 -14.09 14.80
N PHE A 71 -7.69 -13.65 14.20
CA PHE A 71 -7.73 -12.68 13.11
C PHE A 71 -8.42 -13.25 11.86
N VAL A 72 -8.14 -14.52 11.53
CA VAL A 72 -8.82 -15.24 10.45
C VAL A 72 -10.29 -15.46 10.78
N ASP A 73 -10.65 -15.83 12.01
CA ASP A 73 -12.05 -16.02 12.40
C ASP A 73 -12.88 -14.73 12.25
N GLU A 74 -12.32 -13.60 12.67
CA GLU A 74 -13.03 -12.32 12.63
C GLU A 74 -13.07 -11.69 11.22
N CYS A 75 -12.02 -11.86 10.42
CA CYS A 75 -11.83 -11.06 9.20
C CYS A 75 -11.87 -11.86 7.89
N ALA A 76 -11.56 -13.17 7.89
CA ALA A 76 -11.37 -13.92 6.64
C ALA A 76 -12.65 -14.13 5.84
N SER A 77 -13.83 -14.10 6.45
CA SER A 77 -15.10 -14.18 5.70
C SER A 77 -15.22 -13.07 4.64
N CYS A 78 -14.63 -11.90 4.90
CA CYS A 78 -14.60 -10.75 4.01
C CYS A 78 -13.26 -10.60 3.29
N HIS A 79 -12.14 -10.74 4.00
CA HIS A 79 -10.82 -10.28 3.57
C HIS A 79 -9.85 -11.39 3.16
N LYS A 80 -10.33 -12.63 2.98
CA LYS A 80 -9.54 -13.66 2.29
C LYS A 80 -9.73 -13.59 0.78
N ILE A 81 -8.91 -14.33 0.03
CA ILE A 81 -9.13 -14.56 -1.41
C ILE A 81 -10.50 -15.22 -1.62
N ALA A 82 -11.28 -14.66 -2.54
CA ALA A 82 -12.69 -14.97 -2.77
C ALA A 82 -13.64 -14.66 -1.59
N GLY A 83 -13.21 -13.83 -0.62
CA GLY A 83 -14.06 -13.24 0.39
C GLY A 83 -15.03 -12.21 -0.19
N SER A 84 -15.96 -11.71 0.62
CA SER A 84 -16.99 -10.77 0.14
C SER A 84 -16.49 -9.33 -0.06
N ALA A 85 -15.30 -8.97 0.43
CA ALA A 85 -14.75 -7.62 0.32
C ALA A 85 -13.71 -7.53 -0.80
N ASP A 86 -13.60 -6.36 -1.43
CA ASP A 86 -12.64 -6.07 -2.51
C ASP A 86 -11.19 -5.91 -2.03
N THR A 87 -10.93 -6.14 -0.74
CA THR A 87 -9.62 -6.04 -0.07
C THR A 87 -9.22 -7.38 0.56
N PRO A 88 -8.72 -8.36 -0.23
CA PRO A 88 -8.37 -9.68 0.25
C PRO A 88 -6.99 -9.69 0.96
N PHE A 89 -6.80 -8.83 1.96
CA PHE A 89 -5.50 -8.60 2.60
C PHE A 89 -5.02 -9.75 3.50
N LEU A 90 -5.85 -10.77 3.76
CA LEU A 90 -5.47 -11.96 4.53
C LEU A 90 -4.96 -13.11 3.66
N GLY A 91 -4.80 -12.91 2.35
CA GLY A 91 -4.39 -13.97 1.44
C GLY A 91 -5.40 -15.13 1.42
N ASP A 92 -4.91 -16.36 1.35
CA ASP A 92 -5.75 -17.56 1.45
C ASP A 92 -5.34 -18.39 2.68
N PRO A 93 -5.98 -18.18 3.85
CA PRO A 93 -5.67 -18.94 5.06
C PRO A 93 -5.91 -20.45 4.95
N GLU A 94 -6.69 -20.91 3.96
CA GLU A 94 -6.98 -22.34 3.77
C GLU A 94 -5.84 -23.03 3.01
N THR A 95 -5.22 -22.34 2.06
CA THR A 95 -4.13 -22.88 1.25
C THR A 95 -2.75 -22.38 1.63
N GLY A 96 -2.66 -21.32 2.44
CA GLY A 96 -1.43 -20.60 2.76
C GLY A 96 -0.80 -19.92 1.53
N ASN A 97 -1.62 -19.52 0.54
CA ASN A 97 -1.10 -18.98 -0.72
C ASN A 97 -1.94 -17.79 -1.26
N PRO A 98 -1.52 -16.54 -1.01
CA PRO A 98 -0.37 -16.18 -0.18
C PRO A 98 -0.64 -16.49 1.31
N ASP A 99 0.44 -16.70 2.05
CA ASP A 99 0.38 -16.87 3.51
C ASP A 99 -0.24 -15.62 4.16
N PRO A 100 -1.10 -15.75 5.19
CA PRO A 100 -1.78 -14.60 5.78
C PRO A 100 -0.85 -13.54 6.36
N TYR A 101 0.27 -13.94 6.99
CA TYR A 101 1.24 -13.00 7.55
C TYR A 101 1.89 -12.17 6.44
N ASP A 102 2.36 -12.85 5.39
CA ASP A 102 2.94 -12.19 4.23
C ASP A 102 1.94 -11.23 3.60
N ALA A 103 0.73 -11.70 3.30
CA ALA A 103 -0.32 -10.90 2.68
C ALA A 103 -0.68 -9.64 3.48
N VAL A 104 -0.81 -9.76 4.81
CA VAL A 104 -1.21 -8.61 5.64
C VAL A 104 -0.06 -7.64 5.84
N THR A 105 1.17 -8.12 6.06
CA THR A 105 2.33 -7.25 6.32
C THR A 105 2.75 -6.46 5.08
N SER A 106 2.44 -7.01 3.91
CA SER A 106 2.70 -6.37 2.64
C SER A 106 1.52 -5.54 2.13
N TRP A 107 0.39 -5.54 2.84
CA TRP A 107 -0.78 -4.73 2.51
C TRP A 107 -0.55 -3.24 2.80
N PRO A 108 -1.04 -2.33 1.94
CA PRO A 108 -0.74 -0.91 2.07
C PRO A 108 -1.29 -0.28 3.33
N GLY A 109 -0.41 0.36 4.09
CA GLY A 109 -0.78 1.01 5.35
C GLY A 109 -1.17 0.03 6.45
N ALA A 110 -1.01 -1.29 6.26
CA ALA A 110 -1.16 -2.25 7.35
C ALA A 110 -0.03 -2.06 8.37
N ILE A 111 1.22 -1.98 7.90
CA ILE A 111 2.38 -1.66 8.72
C ILE A 111 2.78 -0.20 8.50
N THR A 112 2.88 0.55 9.59
CA THR A 112 3.19 2.00 9.59
C THR A 112 4.14 2.32 10.75
N ALA A 113 4.92 3.40 10.64
CA ALA A 113 5.81 3.85 11.71
C ALA A 113 5.05 4.20 13.02
N ASP A 114 3.87 4.81 12.91
CA ASP A 114 2.92 4.90 14.01
C ASP A 114 1.88 3.79 13.86
N PRO A 115 1.88 2.76 14.70
CA PRO A 115 0.95 1.62 14.59
C PRO A 115 -0.53 2.05 14.73
N ASN A 116 -0.81 3.20 15.36
CA ASN A 116 -2.18 3.73 15.46
C ASN A 116 -2.71 4.27 14.12
N LEU A 117 -1.83 4.50 13.15
CA LEU A 117 -2.21 4.88 11.79
C LEU A 117 -2.48 3.68 10.88
N SER A 118 -2.25 2.45 11.37
CA SER A 118 -2.52 1.24 10.61
C SER A 118 -3.96 1.20 10.13
N VAL A 119 -4.17 0.87 8.85
CA VAL A 119 -5.52 0.74 8.27
C VAL A 119 -6.33 -0.37 8.94
N ILE A 120 -5.67 -1.38 9.52
CA ILE A 120 -6.30 -2.49 10.26
C ILE A 120 -7.02 -1.97 11.51
N ILE A 121 -6.43 -0.98 12.18
CA ILE A 121 -7.00 -0.36 13.39
C ILE A 121 -7.91 0.81 13.03
N ARG A 122 -7.44 1.71 12.18
CA ARG A 122 -8.06 3.02 11.96
C ARG A 122 -9.32 2.97 11.11
N TRP A 123 -9.36 2.18 10.03
CA TRP A 123 -10.52 2.19 9.13
C TRP A 123 -11.81 1.73 9.83
N PRO A 124 -11.79 0.70 10.69
CA PRO A 124 -12.94 0.36 11.52
C PRO A 124 -13.40 1.46 12.47
N GLU A 125 -12.47 2.22 13.06
CA GLU A 125 -12.78 3.28 14.02
C GLU A 125 -13.31 4.55 13.36
N ASP A 126 -12.74 4.91 12.20
CA ASP A 126 -13.12 6.11 11.42
C ASP A 126 -14.43 5.91 10.63
N GLY A 127 -15.05 4.73 10.70
CA GLY A 127 -16.27 4.39 9.96
C GLY A 127 -16.04 4.21 8.45
N LEU A 128 -14.78 4.02 8.05
CA LEU A 128 -14.39 3.71 6.67
C LEU A 128 -14.51 2.21 6.36
N HIS A 129 -14.68 1.37 7.39
CA HIS A 129 -15.02 -0.03 7.29
C HIS A 129 -16.53 -0.23 7.49
N THR A 130 -17.16 -1.01 6.62
CA THR A 130 -18.58 -1.39 6.76
C THR A 130 -18.77 -2.65 7.62
N GLY A 131 -17.70 -3.41 7.88
CA GLY A 131 -17.68 -4.57 8.76
C GLY A 131 -17.46 -4.20 10.23
N PRO A 132 -17.55 -5.18 11.14
CA PRO A 132 -17.28 -4.95 12.56
C PRO A 132 -15.81 -4.55 12.78
N PRO A 133 -15.51 -3.74 13.81
CA PRO A 133 -14.14 -3.57 14.27
C PRO A 133 -13.61 -4.86 14.91
N PRO A 134 -12.28 -5.00 15.05
CA PRO A 134 -11.69 -6.10 15.81
C PRO A 134 -12.28 -6.19 17.21
N SER A 135 -12.46 -7.41 17.72
CA SER A 135 -12.99 -7.65 19.06
C SER A 135 -12.14 -7.01 20.16
N ALA A 136 -12.71 -6.89 21.36
CA ALA A 136 -12.00 -6.35 22.51
C ALA A 136 -10.80 -7.22 22.93
N GLU A 137 -10.83 -8.50 22.57
CA GLU A 137 -9.79 -9.49 22.81
C GLU A 137 -8.70 -9.46 21.73
N LEU A 138 -9.08 -9.35 20.44
CA LEU A 138 -8.14 -9.33 19.33
C LEU A 138 -7.41 -7.99 19.22
N LYS A 139 -8.11 -6.86 19.43
CA LYS A 139 -7.56 -5.52 19.21
C LYS A 139 -6.24 -5.25 19.95
N PRO A 140 -6.10 -5.50 21.26
CA PRO A 140 -4.83 -5.23 21.96
C PRO A 140 -3.66 -6.08 21.45
N ARG A 141 -3.95 -7.27 20.92
CA ARG A 141 -2.94 -8.18 20.36
C ARG A 141 -2.49 -7.71 18.97
N LEU A 142 -3.44 -7.25 18.15
CA LEU A 142 -3.12 -6.57 16.89
C LEU A 142 -2.27 -5.32 17.14
N GLU A 143 -2.63 -4.48 18.11
CA GLU A 143 -1.86 -3.29 18.48
C GLU A 143 -0.43 -3.64 18.93
N ALA A 144 -0.27 -4.71 19.74
CA ALA A 144 1.04 -5.18 20.17
C ALA A 144 1.89 -5.71 18.99
N TRP A 145 1.30 -6.52 18.12
CA TRP A 145 1.97 -7.02 16.91
C TRP A 145 2.36 -5.88 15.97
N LEU A 146 1.45 -4.94 15.70
CA LEU A 146 1.72 -3.77 14.87
C LEU A 146 2.80 -2.87 15.46
N ALA A 147 2.85 -2.72 16.79
CA ALA A 147 3.91 -2.00 17.46
C ALA A 147 5.27 -2.68 17.27
N GLN A 148 5.33 -4.02 17.30
CA GLN A 148 6.55 -4.77 17.00
C GLN A 148 6.96 -4.60 15.53
N GLU A 149 6.00 -4.69 14.61
CA GLU A 149 6.24 -4.45 13.17
C GLU A 149 6.74 -3.03 12.88
N ALA A 150 6.23 -2.05 13.61
CA ALA A 150 6.58 -0.64 13.48
C ALA A 150 8.01 -0.34 13.94
N LEU A 151 8.61 -1.16 14.82
CA LEU A 151 10.02 -1.01 15.19
C LEU A 151 10.94 -1.06 13.96
N ALA A 152 10.62 -1.91 12.98
CA ALA A 152 11.36 -2.00 11.73
C ALA A 152 11.03 -0.88 10.71
N VAL A 153 10.18 0.09 11.07
CA VAL A 153 9.74 1.22 10.23
C VAL A 153 10.09 2.57 10.88
N GLU A 154 10.84 2.58 11.98
CA GLU A 154 11.22 3.81 12.70
C GLU A 154 11.74 4.89 11.72
N GLU A 155 11.27 6.14 11.87
CA GLU A 155 11.61 7.25 10.98
C GLU A 155 13.13 7.34 10.81
N ILE A 156 13.62 6.95 9.63
CA ILE A 156 14.98 7.24 9.21
C ILE A 156 15.11 8.76 9.26
N PRO A 157 16.07 9.33 10.01
CA PRO A 157 16.30 10.77 10.01
C PRO A 157 16.60 11.22 8.57
N ASN A 158 15.58 11.76 7.90
CA ASN A 158 15.61 12.01 6.46
C ASN A 158 16.45 13.26 6.16
N GLU A 159 17.75 13.08 5.95
CA GLU A 159 18.54 14.02 5.15
C GLU A 159 18.35 13.78 3.63
N THR A 160 17.80 12.62 3.25
CA THR A 160 17.56 12.22 1.85
C THR A 160 16.12 11.73 1.61
N PRO A 161 15.55 11.96 0.40
CA PRO A 161 14.23 11.43 0.05
C PRO A 161 14.17 9.90 0.12
N THR A 162 13.22 9.37 0.90
CA THR A 162 13.18 7.94 1.23
C THR A 162 11.76 7.40 1.19
N ILE A 163 11.59 6.25 0.52
CA ILE A 163 10.43 5.38 0.70
C ILE A 163 10.63 4.56 1.97
N PRO A 164 9.71 4.60 2.94
CA PRO A 164 9.83 3.82 4.18
C PRO A 164 10.01 2.33 3.92
N PRO A 165 10.62 1.58 4.86
CA PRO A 165 10.75 0.13 4.75
C PRO A 165 9.42 -0.56 4.43
N PHE A 166 9.43 -1.43 3.44
CA PHE A 166 8.31 -2.26 3.00
C PHE A 166 8.75 -3.72 2.85
N LYS A 167 7.85 -4.67 3.09
CA LYS A 167 8.14 -6.09 2.90
C LYS A 167 7.94 -6.46 1.42
N PRO A 168 8.98 -6.90 0.69
CA PRO A 168 8.81 -7.34 -0.69
C PRO A 168 8.07 -8.68 -0.75
N ILE A 169 7.34 -8.90 -1.84
CA ILE A 169 6.75 -10.19 -2.20
C ILE A 169 7.85 -11.03 -2.80
N VAL A 170 8.14 -12.18 -2.18
CA VAL A 170 9.23 -13.05 -2.61
C VAL A 170 8.74 -14.51 -2.61
N PRO A 171 8.76 -15.22 -3.76
CA PRO A 171 8.99 -14.70 -5.11
C PRO A 171 7.76 -13.93 -5.63
N GLY A 172 7.96 -12.83 -6.36
CA GLY A 172 6.86 -12.17 -7.05
C GLY A 172 7.08 -10.73 -7.49
N PHE A 173 6.03 -10.17 -8.11
CA PHE A 173 6.04 -8.81 -8.61
C PHE A 173 5.73 -7.82 -7.48
N ASN A 174 6.52 -6.76 -7.41
CA ASN A 174 6.41 -5.69 -6.44
C ASN A 174 6.13 -4.35 -7.15
N ALA A 175 5.27 -3.54 -6.55
CA ALA A 175 5.04 -2.14 -6.94
C ALA A 175 5.19 -1.26 -5.71
N VAL A 176 6.24 -0.44 -5.71
CA VAL A 176 6.57 0.52 -4.65
C VAL A 176 6.09 1.89 -5.09
N TYR A 177 5.07 2.41 -4.41
CA TYR A 177 4.52 3.73 -4.70
C TYR A 177 5.37 4.83 -4.08
N LEU A 178 5.51 5.94 -4.81
CA LEU A 178 6.34 7.08 -4.42
C LEU A 178 5.58 8.13 -3.59
N ASP A 179 4.30 7.91 -3.31
CA ASP A 179 3.43 8.75 -2.46
C ASP A 179 4.07 9.19 -1.13
N PRO A 180 4.89 8.36 -0.42
CA PRO A 180 5.58 8.79 0.79
C PRO A 180 6.54 9.98 0.60
N LEU A 181 7.00 10.25 -0.62
CA LEU A 181 7.86 11.39 -0.95
C LEU A 181 7.08 12.71 -1.05
N GLY A 182 5.75 12.65 -1.06
CA GLY A 182 4.86 13.81 -1.08
C GLY A 182 3.78 13.74 -2.16
N ALA A 183 2.81 14.65 -2.07
CA ALA A 183 1.64 14.68 -2.95
C ALA A 183 1.97 14.84 -4.44
N ASP A 184 3.13 15.42 -4.77
CA ASP A 184 3.58 15.56 -6.15
C ASP A 184 3.96 14.24 -6.82
N PHE A 185 4.30 13.22 -6.03
CA PHE A 185 4.66 11.87 -6.47
C PHE A 185 3.47 10.90 -6.49
N ALA A 186 2.26 11.37 -6.14
CA ALA A 186 1.07 10.54 -6.05
C ALA A 186 0.81 9.77 -7.34
N GLY A 187 0.69 8.43 -7.23
CA GLY A 187 0.45 7.54 -8.36
C GLY A 187 1.67 7.26 -9.24
N MET A 188 2.86 7.73 -8.87
CA MET A 188 4.12 7.26 -9.44
C MET A 188 4.60 6.01 -8.70
N ALA A 189 5.29 5.11 -9.40
CA ALA A 189 5.77 3.88 -8.79
C ALA A 189 7.10 3.39 -9.38
N VAL A 190 7.83 2.61 -8.60
CA VAL A 190 8.90 1.72 -9.07
C VAL A 190 8.40 0.28 -8.97
N THR A 191 8.58 -0.51 -10.03
CA THR A 191 8.14 -1.91 -10.06
C THR A 191 9.30 -2.84 -10.32
N PHE A 192 9.25 -4.07 -9.80
CA PHE A 192 10.27 -5.09 -10.04
C PHE A 192 9.76 -6.50 -9.72
N GLN A 193 10.44 -7.52 -10.23
CA GLN A 193 10.27 -8.91 -9.81
C GLN A 193 11.33 -9.24 -8.76
N ALA A 194 10.93 -9.83 -7.64
CA ALA A 194 11.84 -10.26 -6.58
C ALA A 194 11.87 -11.80 -6.50
N GLU A 195 13.07 -12.35 -6.36
CA GLU A 195 13.30 -13.79 -6.20
C GLU A 195 14.43 -14.00 -5.17
N GLU A 196 14.16 -14.79 -4.14
CA GLU A 196 15.19 -15.20 -3.20
C GLU A 196 16.07 -16.26 -3.85
N LEU A 197 17.35 -15.96 -4.06
CA LEU A 197 18.31 -16.91 -4.60
C LEU A 197 18.84 -17.85 -3.50
N THR A 198 18.99 -17.30 -2.29
CA THR A 198 19.34 -18.00 -1.04
C THR A 198 18.77 -17.22 0.15
N GLU A 199 18.76 -17.80 1.35
CA GLU A 199 18.36 -17.12 2.61
C GLU A 199 19.09 -15.79 2.87
N THR A 200 20.21 -15.56 2.17
CA THR A 200 21.04 -14.36 2.30
C THR A 200 21.20 -13.58 1.00
N THR A 201 20.39 -13.83 -0.04
CA THR A 201 20.54 -13.17 -1.34
C THR A 201 19.21 -13.00 -2.04
N LEU A 202 18.87 -11.75 -2.34
CA LEU A 202 17.65 -11.38 -3.08
C LEU A 202 18.03 -10.83 -4.47
N SER A 203 17.39 -11.34 -5.51
CA SER A 203 17.48 -10.77 -6.86
C SER A 203 16.25 -9.92 -7.15
N LEU A 204 16.47 -8.67 -7.57
CA LEU A 204 15.43 -7.81 -8.13
C LEU A 204 15.69 -7.67 -9.63
N THR A 205 14.68 -7.93 -10.46
CA THR A 205 14.79 -7.88 -11.92
C THR A 205 13.62 -7.15 -12.55
N THR A 206 13.74 -6.83 -13.85
CA THR A 206 12.70 -6.12 -14.61
C THR A 206 12.29 -4.80 -13.94
N MET A 207 13.26 -4.11 -13.34
CA MET A 207 12.99 -2.91 -12.57
C MET A 207 12.60 -1.76 -13.50
N GLN A 208 11.46 -1.14 -13.24
CA GLN A 208 10.90 -0.07 -14.06
C GLN A 208 10.41 1.09 -13.20
N VAL A 209 10.47 2.29 -13.77
CA VAL A 209 9.92 3.53 -13.23
C VAL A 209 8.66 3.89 -14.02
N HIS A 210 7.60 4.20 -13.28
CA HIS A 210 6.27 4.53 -13.80
C HIS A 210 5.85 5.92 -13.28
N PRO A 211 6.18 7.00 -14.00
CA PRO A 211 5.59 8.32 -13.77
C PRO A 211 4.10 8.34 -14.10
N THR A 212 3.46 9.50 -13.94
CA THR A 212 2.06 9.69 -14.34
C THR A 212 1.96 10.20 -15.78
N ALA A 213 0.75 10.23 -16.33
CA ALA A 213 0.47 10.83 -17.64
C ALA A 213 0.86 12.32 -17.75
N LYS A 214 0.85 13.04 -16.62
CA LYS A 214 1.01 14.51 -16.58
C LYS A 214 2.37 14.95 -16.05
N LYS A 215 3.01 14.09 -15.26
CA LYS A 215 4.24 14.37 -14.50
C LYS A 215 5.24 13.25 -14.70
N GLY A 216 6.45 13.62 -15.12
CA GLY A 216 7.62 12.75 -15.20
C GLY A 216 8.37 12.69 -13.87
N LEU A 217 9.45 11.93 -13.83
CA LEU A 217 10.30 11.75 -12.66
C LEU A 217 11.75 12.00 -13.04
N GLU A 218 12.47 12.79 -12.25
CA GLU A 218 13.93 12.86 -12.28
C GLU A 218 14.48 12.38 -10.95
N PHE A 219 15.57 11.62 -10.97
CA PHE A 219 16.17 11.11 -9.74
C PHE A 219 17.65 10.80 -9.93
N ASP A 220 18.37 10.89 -8.81
CA ASP A 220 19.78 10.60 -8.69
C ASP A 220 20.01 9.55 -7.60
N HIS A 221 20.92 8.62 -7.90
CA HIS A 221 21.47 7.64 -6.97
C HIS A 221 20.39 6.89 -6.15
N PRO A 222 19.51 6.11 -6.81
CA PRO A 222 18.57 5.26 -6.10
C PRO A 222 19.32 4.18 -5.33
N LEU A 223 19.07 4.03 -4.03
CA LEU A 223 19.75 3.09 -3.17
C LEU A 223 18.74 2.20 -2.47
N PHE A 224 18.85 0.89 -2.65
CA PHE A 224 18.11 -0.07 -1.86
C PHE A 224 18.82 -0.29 -0.53
N THR A 225 18.06 -0.26 0.56
CA THR A 225 18.55 -0.62 1.88
C THR A 225 17.78 -1.83 2.38
N VAL A 226 18.50 -2.87 2.79
CA VAL A 226 17.91 -4.05 3.42
C VAL A 226 17.76 -3.77 4.90
N TYR A 227 16.58 -4.01 5.43
CA TYR A 227 16.35 -4.08 6.86
C TYR A 227 16.20 -5.55 7.16
N PRO A 228 17.23 -6.20 7.76
CA PRO A 228 17.07 -7.53 8.30
C PRO A 228 15.77 -7.60 9.07
N ALA A 229 15.06 -8.72 8.93
CA ALA A 229 13.88 -8.94 9.73
C ALA A 229 14.25 -8.66 11.20
N GLY A 230 13.38 -7.98 11.97
CA GLY A 230 13.63 -7.67 13.39
C GLY A 230 14.61 -6.56 13.69
N SER A 231 15.32 -6.06 12.69
CA SER A 231 16.25 -4.94 12.84
C SER A 231 15.62 -3.65 12.32
N ASN A 232 15.84 -2.56 13.05
CA ASN A 232 15.64 -1.20 12.54
C ASN A 232 16.92 -0.62 11.92
N GLU A 233 18.05 -1.32 12.04
CA GLU A 233 19.31 -0.95 11.41
C GLU A 233 19.27 -1.37 9.94
N GLY A 234 19.19 -0.36 9.06
CA GLY A 234 19.28 -0.54 7.63
C GLY A 234 20.70 -0.83 7.19
N ASP A 235 20.87 -1.85 6.35
CA ASP A 235 22.11 -2.24 5.70
C ASP A 235 22.00 -1.93 4.19
N PRO A 236 22.61 -0.82 3.72
CA PRO A 236 22.53 -0.41 2.31
C PRO A 236 23.07 -1.47 1.36
N ASP A 237 22.62 -1.46 0.10
CA ASP A 237 23.21 -2.29 -0.96
C ASP A 237 24.76 -2.19 -0.93
N PRO A 238 25.48 -3.27 -0.58
CA PRO A 238 26.92 -3.21 -0.36
C PRO A 238 27.73 -2.84 -1.61
N VAL A 239 27.14 -3.06 -2.79
CA VAL A 239 27.77 -2.75 -4.08
C VAL A 239 27.43 -1.33 -4.52
N ASP A 240 26.38 -0.74 -3.95
CA ASP A 240 25.80 0.53 -4.39
C ASP A 240 25.53 0.50 -5.90
N SER A 241 24.68 -0.46 -6.30
CA SER A 241 24.50 -0.91 -7.68
C SER A 241 24.00 0.18 -8.64
N PHE A 242 23.46 1.28 -8.10
CA PHE A 242 22.97 2.41 -8.88
C PHE A 242 23.67 3.74 -8.52
N SER A 243 24.86 3.69 -7.92
CA SER A 243 25.70 4.85 -7.56
C SER A 243 25.95 5.86 -8.68
N ASN A 244 25.83 5.45 -9.94
CA ASN A 244 26.04 6.29 -11.11
C ASN A 244 24.76 6.57 -11.91
N VAL A 245 23.59 6.20 -11.38
CA VAL A 245 22.31 6.44 -12.04
C VAL A 245 21.87 7.86 -11.73
N SER A 246 21.70 8.62 -12.80
CA SER A 246 21.02 9.91 -12.85
C SER A 246 20.11 9.84 -14.07
N GLN A 247 18.80 9.87 -13.85
CA GLN A 247 17.83 9.55 -14.89
C GLN A 247 16.61 10.45 -14.82
N SER A 248 16.14 10.86 -16.00
CA SER A 248 14.86 11.52 -16.20
C SER A 248 13.94 10.60 -17.00
N VAL A 249 12.70 10.44 -16.55
CA VAL A 249 11.65 9.67 -17.21
C VAL A 249 10.50 10.62 -17.50
N GLU A 250 10.20 10.78 -18.79
CA GLU A 250 9.18 11.72 -19.25
C GLU A 250 7.77 11.31 -18.81
N PRO A 251 6.85 12.28 -18.63
CA PRO A 251 5.45 11.98 -18.36
C PRO A 251 4.87 10.97 -19.35
N GLY A 252 4.09 10.03 -18.82
CA GLY A 252 3.39 9.00 -19.59
C GLY A 252 4.28 7.89 -20.16
N THR A 253 5.59 7.91 -19.89
CA THR A 253 6.52 6.90 -20.39
C THR A 253 6.97 5.96 -19.27
N VAL A 254 7.10 4.67 -19.57
CA VAL A 254 7.73 3.69 -18.67
C VAL A 254 9.18 3.49 -19.10
N ALA A 255 10.11 3.50 -18.15
CA ALA A 255 11.53 3.29 -18.41
C ALA A 255 12.15 2.30 -17.42
N PRO A 256 13.19 1.55 -17.80
CA PRO A 256 13.94 0.75 -16.83
C PRO A 256 14.58 1.66 -15.77
N LEU A 257 14.65 1.18 -14.52
CA LEU A 257 15.43 1.83 -13.46
C LEU A 257 16.91 1.45 -13.62
N GLY A 258 17.73 2.37 -14.15
CA GLY A 258 19.15 2.11 -14.36
C GLY A 258 19.40 0.82 -15.19
N PRO A 259 20.22 -0.14 -14.70
CA PRO A 259 20.43 -1.43 -15.38
C PRO A 259 19.21 -2.36 -15.41
N GLY A 260 18.15 -2.06 -14.65
CA GLY A 260 16.93 -2.88 -14.61
C GLY A 260 17.02 -4.13 -13.73
N THR A 261 18.15 -4.34 -13.04
CA THR A 261 18.38 -5.49 -12.15
C THR A 261 19.34 -5.12 -11.01
N VAL A 262 19.16 -5.71 -9.82
CA VAL A 262 20.12 -5.68 -8.70
C VAL A 262 20.13 -7.03 -7.96
N VAL A 263 21.25 -7.36 -7.34
CA VAL A 263 21.39 -8.52 -6.44
C VAL A 263 21.85 -8.02 -5.07
N LEU A 264 20.97 -8.12 -4.09
CA LEU A 264 21.23 -7.70 -2.71
C LEU A 264 21.83 -8.88 -1.94
N THR A 265 23.14 -8.86 -1.78
CA THR A 265 23.93 -9.94 -1.13
C THR A 265 23.91 -9.89 0.40
N ASN A 266 23.32 -8.85 0.97
CA ASN A 266 23.09 -8.65 2.39
C ASN A 266 21.63 -8.89 2.79
N TRP A 267 20.81 -9.44 1.89
CA TRP A 267 19.45 -9.87 2.20
C TRP A 267 19.44 -10.84 3.39
N ILE A 268 18.37 -10.81 4.17
CA ILE A 268 18.03 -11.86 5.13
C ILE A 268 16.56 -12.18 4.89
N SER A 269 16.23 -13.47 4.73
CA SER A 269 14.86 -13.91 4.45
C SER A 269 13.87 -13.34 5.45
N GLY A 270 12.71 -12.89 4.96
CA GLY A 270 11.71 -12.15 5.74
C GLY A 270 12.01 -10.66 5.97
N GLY A 271 13.15 -10.15 5.48
CA GLY A 271 13.54 -8.75 5.64
C GLY A 271 12.61 -7.75 4.95
N LYS A 272 12.86 -6.46 5.19
CA LYS A 272 12.19 -5.34 4.52
C LYS A 272 13.20 -4.62 3.60
N LEU A 273 12.69 -3.88 2.63
CA LEU A 273 13.47 -3.02 1.74
C LEU A 273 13.01 -1.57 1.91
N SER A 274 13.93 -0.62 1.88
CA SER A 274 13.60 0.78 1.55
C SER A 274 14.19 1.14 0.19
N LEU A 275 13.70 2.24 -0.37
CA LEU A 275 14.28 2.88 -1.55
C LEU A 275 14.59 4.33 -1.23
N ASN A 276 15.87 4.67 -1.20
CA ASN A 276 16.39 6.00 -0.94
C ASN A 276 16.85 6.63 -2.25
N PHE A 277 16.87 7.95 -2.31
CA PHE A 277 17.43 8.71 -3.44
C PHE A 277 18.39 9.78 -2.89
N GLU A 278 19.48 10.08 -3.58
CA GLU A 278 20.23 11.31 -3.28
C GLU A 278 19.36 12.52 -3.59
N SER A 279 18.68 12.49 -4.73
CA SER A 279 17.73 13.50 -5.17
C SER A 279 16.57 12.84 -5.93
N VAL A 280 15.37 13.38 -5.78
CA VAL A 280 14.20 12.95 -6.56
C VAL A 280 13.26 14.14 -6.73
N GLY A 281 12.82 14.33 -7.97
CA GLY A 281 12.05 15.48 -8.41
C GLY A 281 10.99 15.09 -9.43
N VAL A 282 10.03 15.98 -9.60
CA VAL A 282 8.95 15.81 -10.56
C VAL A 282 9.21 16.70 -11.78
N ILE A 283 9.21 16.08 -12.96
CA ILE A 283 9.22 16.81 -14.22
C ILE A 283 7.77 17.17 -14.54
N ASP A 284 7.39 18.41 -14.27
CA ASP A 284 6.09 18.95 -14.66
C ASP A 284 6.25 19.88 -15.87
N PRO A 285 6.05 19.37 -17.12
CA PRO A 285 6.23 20.18 -18.32
C PRO A 285 5.18 21.29 -18.46
N LEU A 286 4.11 21.26 -17.67
CA LEU A 286 3.04 22.26 -17.69
C LEU A 286 3.15 23.26 -16.53
N GLY A 287 3.93 22.93 -15.50
CA GLY A 287 4.27 23.80 -14.37
C GLY A 287 3.08 24.15 -13.49
N GLY A 288 2.76 23.29 -12.52
CA GLY A 288 2.08 23.64 -11.26
C GLY A 288 0.63 24.12 -11.34
N GLU A 289 -0.27 23.30 -10.80
CA GLU A 289 -1.64 23.61 -10.35
C GLU A 289 -2.53 24.47 -11.27
N GLY A 290 -3.43 23.80 -12.01
CA GLY A 290 -4.70 24.44 -12.36
C GLY A 290 -5.34 24.01 -13.67
N GLY A 291 -6.24 23.04 -13.58
CA GLY A 291 -7.51 23.09 -14.31
C GLY A 291 -7.51 22.61 -15.76
N GLY A 292 -8.13 21.45 -15.97
CA GLY A 292 -8.96 21.17 -17.14
C GLY A 292 -8.23 21.02 -18.48
N GLY A 293 -8.20 19.78 -18.99
CA GLY A 293 -8.12 19.51 -20.43
C GLY A 293 -6.84 19.98 -21.12
N GLY A 294 -5.81 19.14 -21.10
CA GLY A 294 -4.60 19.41 -21.90
C GLY A 294 -3.41 18.54 -21.53
N GLY A 295 -3.62 17.23 -21.37
CA GLY A 295 -2.47 16.31 -21.33
C GLY A 295 -1.79 16.28 -22.69
N MET A 296 -0.49 16.59 -22.73
CA MET A 296 0.33 16.36 -23.92
C MET A 296 0.31 14.86 -24.26
N PRO A 297 0.14 14.48 -25.53
CA PRO A 297 -0.24 13.13 -25.90
C PRO A 297 0.98 12.21 -25.92
N MET A 298 0.98 11.19 -25.06
CA MET A 298 1.10 9.84 -25.61
C MET A 298 -0.03 9.72 -26.64
N GLY A 299 0.28 9.29 -27.86
CA GLY A 299 -0.54 9.49 -29.07
C GLY A 299 -2.05 9.32 -28.83
N PRO A 300 -2.89 10.06 -29.58
CA PRO A 300 -4.35 9.95 -29.44
C PRO A 300 -4.72 8.47 -29.42
N CYS A 301 -5.57 8.03 -28.49
CA CYS A 301 -6.05 6.65 -28.39
C CYS A 301 -6.33 6.07 -29.79
N MET A 302 -5.37 5.30 -30.32
CA MET A 302 -5.31 4.97 -31.74
C MET A 302 -6.36 3.89 -32.05
N ALA A 303 -6.70 3.10 -31.05
CA ALA A 303 -7.74 2.08 -31.10
C ALA A 303 -8.98 2.48 -30.27
N LEU A 304 -9.43 3.73 -30.35
CA LEU A 304 -10.59 4.23 -29.61
C LEU A 304 -11.86 3.36 -29.78
N MET A 305 -12.15 2.90 -31.00
CA MET A 305 -13.29 2.00 -31.22
C MET A 305 -13.15 0.67 -30.45
N ALA A 306 -11.93 0.15 -30.31
CA ALA A 306 -11.68 -1.05 -29.53
C ALA A 306 -11.78 -0.75 -28.02
N PHE A 307 -11.30 0.42 -27.58
CA PHE A 307 -11.46 0.89 -26.21
C PHE A 307 -12.94 0.94 -25.80
N GLU A 308 -13.77 1.64 -26.58
CA GLU A 308 -15.22 1.75 -26.34
C GLU A 308 -15.91 0.38 -26.36
N ALA A 309 -15.50 -0.51 -27.28
CA ALA A 309 -16.13 -1.82 -27.44
C ALA A 309 -15.76 -2.83 -26.35
N SER A 310 -14.53 -2.81 -25.83
CA SER A 310 -14.02 -3.89 -24.97
C SER A 310 -13.45 -3.42 -23.62
N ALA A 311 -13.05 -2.17 -23.46
CA ALA A 311 -12.44 -1.67 -22.23
C ALA A 311 -13.37 -0.75 -21.42
N GLN A 312 -14.16 0.10 -22.08
CA GLN A 312 -14.99 1.11 -21.42
C GLN A 312 -15.95 0.50 -20.38
N GLY A 313 -16.80 -0.45 -20.78
CA GLY A 313 -17.76 -1.08 -19.85
C GLY A 313 -17.11 -1.73 -18.63
N PRO A 314 -16.06 -2.57 -18.80
CA PRO A 314 -15.31 -3.11 -17.67
C PRO A 314 -14.67 -2.05 -16.77
N LEU A 315 -14.11 -0.97 -17.33
CA LEU A 315 -13.53 0.13 -16.55
C LEU A 315 -14.60 0.91 -15.78
N GLU A 316 -15.75 1.18 -16.40
CA GLU A 316 -16.91 1.80 -15.74
C GLU A 316 -17.38 0.96 -14.56
N GLY A 317 -17.55 -0.35 -14.75
CA GLY A 317 -18.08 -1.24 -13.74
C GLY A 317 -17.16 -1.47 -12.54
N ASN A 318 -15.84 -1.37 -12.71
CA ASN A 318 -14.88 -1.76 -11.68
C ASN A 318 -14.02 -0.60 -11.14
N CYS A 319 -13.68 0.38 -11.98
CA CYS A 319 -12.67 1.39 -11.62
C CYS A 319 -13.28 2.76 -11.28
N THR A 320 -14.39 3.15 -11.91
CA THR A 320 -14.92 4.52 -11.78
C THR A 320 -15.49 4.86 -10.40
N ASN A 321 -15.84 3.86 -9.58
CA ASN A 321 -16.24 4.11 -8.19
C ASN A 321 -15.13 4.81 -7.38
N CYS A 322 -13.86 4.55 -7.71
CA CYS A 322 -12.70 5.21 -7.12
C CYS A 322 -12.13 6.30 -8.04
N HIS A 323 -11.90 5.97 -9.31
CA HIS A 323 -11.21 6.84 -10.27
C HIS A 323 -12.14 7.85 -10.98
N GLY A 324 -13.44 7.82 -10.71
CA GLY A 324 -14.44 8.70 -11.32
C GLY A 324 -14.56 10.10 -10.70
N GLY A 325 -13.56 10.55 -9.94
CA GLY A 325 -13.47 11.92 -9.40
C GLY A 325 -13.85 12.10 -7.92
N ASN A 326 -14.37 11.09 -7.24
CA ASN A 326 -14.75 11.18 -5.82
C ASN A 326 -13.58 10.90 -4.84
N ASN A 327 -12.48 10.32 -5.34
CA ASN A 327 -11.28 10.03 -4.56
C ASN A 327 -10.09 10.75 -5.20
N ALA A 328 -9.58 11.79 -4.54
CA ALA A 328 -8.50 12.62 -5.06
C ALA A 328 -7.20 11.82 -5.28
N ALA A 329 -6.86 10.89 -4.39
CA ALA A 329 -5.67 10.05 -4.55
C ALA A 329 -5.79 9.15 -5.79
N ALA A 330 -6.94 8.49 -5.97
CA ALA A 330 -7.21 7.66 -7.15
C ALA A 330 -7.21 8.48 -8.45
N THR A 331 -7.86 9.64 -8.44
CA THR A 331 -7.99 10.53 -9.61
C THR A 331 -6.64 11.13 -10.01
N ASN A 332 -5.76 11.42 -9.05
CA ASN A 332 -4.40 11.88 -9.34
C ASN A 332 -3.55 10.79 -9.98
N ALA A 333 -3.74 9.52 -9.58
CA ALA A 333 -3.03 8.39 -10.17
C ALA A 333 -3.51 8.08 -11.60
N VAL A 334 -4.83 7.93 -11.78
CA VAL A 334 -5.50 7.74 -13.07
C VAL A 334 -6.88 8.41 -12.99
N ASP A 335 -7.11 9.40 -13.82
CA ASP A 335 -8.39 10.10 -13.88
C ASP A 335 -9.33 9.42 -14.88
N MET A 336 -10.46 8.90 -14.38
CA MET A 336 -11.53 8.31 -15.19
C MET A 336 -12.86 9.05 -15.02
N SER A 337 -12.84 10.27 -14.48
CA SER A 337 -14.06 11.07 -14.24
C SER A 337 -14.82 11.39 -15.53
N ASP A 338 -14.09 11.54 -16.64
CA ASP A 338 -14.67 11.82 -17.95
C ASP A 338 -15.04 10.57 -18.76
N LEU A 339 -14.83 9.34 -18.25
CA LEU A 339 -15.07 8.11 -19.04
C LEU A 339 -16.48 8.04 -19.68
N PRO A 340 -17.58 8.43 -19.01
CA PRO A 340 -18.91 8.43 -19.63
C PRO A 340 -19.12 9.52 -20.69
N GLY A 341 -18.32 10.59 -20.68
CA GLY A 341 -18.50 11.78 -21.52
C GLY A 341 -17.46 11.93 -22.63
N ASP A 342 -16.23 11.50 -22.37
CA ASP A 342 -15.08 11.53 -23.27
C ASP A 342 -14.20 10.28 -23.09
N PRO A 343 -14.62 9.13 -23.66
CA PRO A 343 -13.83 7.89 -23.62
C PRO A 343 -12.42 8.04 -24.22
N ALA A 344 -12.22 8.98 -25.14
CA ALA A 344 -10.92 9.21 -25.77
C ALA A 344 -9.91 9.81 -24.78
N ALA A 345 -10.35 10.76 -23.96
CA ALA A 345 -9.54 11.35 -22.90
C ALA A 345 -9.14 10.29 -21.86
N THR A 346 -10.09 9.47 -21.39
CA THR A 346 -9.78 8.39 -20.42
C THR A 346 -8.90 7.31 -21.03
N CYS A 347 -9.11 6.93 -22.29
CA CYS A 347 -8.20 6.01 -22.99
C CYS A 347 -6.75 6.54 -22.96
N GLY A 348 -6.55 7.82 -23.28
CA GLY A 348 -5.24 8.46 -23.19
C GLY A 348 -4.61 8.44 -21.80
N GLN A 349 -5.42 8.54 -20.73
CA GLN A 349 -4.94 8.40 -19.35
C GLN A 349 -4.48 6.97 -19.05
N ILE A 350 -5.29 5.97 -19.43
CA ILE A 350 -5.05 4.55 -19.14
C ILE A 350 -3.88 4.01 -19.95
N LEU A 351 -3.57 4.59 -21.12
CA LEU A 351 -2.43 4.17 -21.93
C LEU A 351 -1.10 4.20 -21.18
N ASN A 352 -0.96 5.07 -20.19
CA ASN A 352 0.24 5.18 -19.36
C ASN A 352 0.36 4.06 -18.31
N ARG A 353 -0.63 3.17 -18.22
CA ARG A 353 -0.75 2.10 -17.22
C ARG A 353 -0.82 0.71 -17.86
N VAL A 354 -0.61 0.63 -19.17
CA VAL A 354 -0.67 -0.61 -19.93
C VAL A 354 0.63 -0.87 -20.68
N ASP A 355 0.99 -2.14 -20.78
CA ASP A 355 2.12 -2.60 -21.59
C ASP A 355 1.57 -3.09 -22.93
N LEU A 356 1.84 -2.33 -23.99
CA LEU A 356 1.38 -2.62 -25.34
C LEU A 356 2.06 -3.85 -25.96
N ASN A 357 3.26 -4.21 -25.50
CA ASN A 357 4.00 -5.37 -25.97
C ASN A 357 3.59 -6.64 -25.23
N ASN A 358 3.21 -6.49 -23.96
CA ASN A 358 2.78 -7.59 -23.12
C ASN A 358 1.56 -7.18 -22.28
N PRO A 359 0.34 -7.25 -22.86
CA PRO A 359 -0.88 -6.79 -22.18
C PRO A 359 -1.05 -7.37 -20.77
N ALA A 360 -0.70 -8.64 -20.55
CA ALA A 360 -0.80 -9.30 -19.26
C ALA A 360 0.12 -8.71 -18.17
N GLN A 361 1.14 -7.94 -18.55
CA GLN A 361 2.05 -7.23 -17.64
C GLN A 361 1.70 -5.75 -17.48
N SER A 362 0.51 -5.34 -17.96
CA SER A 362 0.01 -3.99 -17.72
C SER A 362 -0.16 -3.71 -16.22
N GLN A 363 0.32 -2.55 -15.76
CA GLN A 363 0.18 -2.11 -14.38
C GLN A 363 -1.28 -2.20 -13.92
N LEU A 364 -2.24 -1.84 -14.77
CA LEU A 364 -3.69 -1.98 -14.49
C LEU A 364 -4.09 -3.38 -14.00
N PHE A 365 -3.53 -4.43 -14.57
CA PHE A 365 -3.84 -5.81 -14.18
C PHE A 365 -3.03 -6.25 -13.00
N ILE A 366 -1.76 -5.87 -12.95
CA ILE A 366 -0.90 -6.29 -11.84
C ILE A 366 -1.33 -5.64 -10.52
N THR A 367 -1.73 -4.37 -10.55
CA THR A 367 -2.18 -3.67 -9.34
C THR A 367 -3.50 -4.20 -8.82
N THR A 368 -4.38 -4.69 -9.69
CA THR A 368 -5.71 -5.19 -9.32
C THR A 368 -5.81 -6.71 -9.23
N ASP A 369 -4.71 -7.44 -9.48
CA ASP A 369 -4.66 -8.91 -9.40
C ASP A 369 -5.06 -9.38 -7.99
N PRO A 370 -6.13 -10.18 -7.84
CA PRO A 370 -6.59 -10.67 -6.55
C PRO A 370 -5.59 -11.54 -5.79
N GLY A 371 -4.66 -12.20 -6.49
CA GLY A 371 -3.56 -12.96 -5.88
C GLY A 371 -2.25 -12.15 -5.80
N GLY A 372 -2.23 -10.93 -6.36
CA GLY A 372 -1.06 -10.06 -6.36
C GLY A 372 -1.09 -9.08 -5.20
N ASN A 373 0.07 -8.74 -4.67
CA ASN A 373 0.20 -7.86 -3.51
C ASN A 373 0.60 -6.41 -3.85
N ALA A 374 0.46 -6.02 -5.12
CA ALA A 374 0.58 -4.61 -5.47
C ALA A 374 -0.42 -3.75 -4.66
N SER A 375 0.06 -2.60 -4.19
CA SER A 375 -0.59 -1.73 -3.22
C SER A 375 -1.81 -0.99 -3.80
N HIS A 376 -2.90 -1.72 -4.06
CA HIS A 376 -4.15 -1.18 -4.58
C HIS A 376 -5.34 -1.64 -3.73
N PRO A 377 -6.22 -0.72 -3.30
CA PRO A 377 -7.33 -1.05 -2.39
C PRO A 377 -8.46 -1.84 -3.06
N PHE A 378 -8.42 -2.06 -4.38
CA PHE A 378 -9.40 -2.86 -5.10
C PHE A 378 -8.74 -4.04 -5.81
N LYS A 379 -9.28 -5.24 -5.55
CA LYS A 379 -8.74 -6.54 -5.97
C LYS A 379 -9.85 -7.53 -6.40
N PHE A 380 -10.93 -7.04 -7.01
CA PHE A 380 -12.07 -7.84 -7.51
C PHE A 380 -12.66 -8.84 -6.49
N GLY A 381 -12.75 -8.47 -5.22
CA GLY A 381 -13.28 -9.39 -4.20
C GLY A 381 -12.44 -10.65 -3.99
N GLY A 382 -11.15 -10.66 -4.35
CA GLY A 382 -10.39 -11.91 -4.37
C GLY A 382 -10.80 -12.86 -5.52
N ASN A 383 -11.74 -12.48 -6.40
CA ASN A 383 -12.33 -13.36 -7.40
C ASN A 383 -11.51 -13.37 -8.70
N ALA A 384 -10.68 -14.40 -8.85
CA ALA A 384 -9.86 -14.62 -10.04
C ALA A 384 -10.68 -14.70 -11.34
N GLY A 385 -11.92 -15.20 -11.31
CA GLY A 385 -12.80 -15.25 -12.48
C GLY A 385 -13.22 -13.87 -12.97
N ASN A 386 -13.63 -12.99 -12.05
CA ASN A 386 -13.99 -11.61 -12.36
C ASN A 386 -12.78 -10.83 -12.86
N PHE A 387 -11.63 -11.00 -12.20
CA PHE A 387 -10.36 -10.41 -12.65
C PHE A 387 -9.98 -10.88 -14.05
N ASN A 388 -10.02 -12.19 -14.33
CA ASN A 388 -9.70 -12.72 -15.65
C ASN A 388 -10.65 -12.18 -16.73
N ASN A 389 -11.96 -12.08 -16.45
CA ASN A 389 -12.92 -11.49 -17.40
C ASN A 389 -12.61 -10.02 -17.68
N PHE A 390 -12.29 -9.23 -16.64
CA PHE A 390 -11.87 -7.84 -16.79
C PHE A 390 -10.59 -7.75 -17.64
N ARG A 391 -9.55 -8.51 -17.27
CA ARG A 391 -8.26 -8.56 -17.96
C ARG A 391 -8.43 -8.93 -19.43
N ASP A 392 -9.15 -9.99 -19.72
CA ASP A 392 -9.32 -10.50 -21.08
C ASP A 392 -10.12 -9.53 -21.96
N SER A 393 -11.08 -8.80 -21.37
CA SER A 393 -11.84 -7.76 -22.09
C SER A 393 -10.98 -6.52 -22.39
N VAL A 394 -10.25 -6.01 -21.39
CA VAL A 394 -9.39 -4.82 -21.55
C VAL A 394 -8.17 -5.13 -22.44
N SER A 395 -7.62 -6.35 -22.37
CA SER A 395 -6.47 -6.77 -23.19
C SER A 395 -6.76 -6.78 -24.69
N GLN A 396 -8.02 -6.93 -25.10
CA GLN A 396 -8.41 -6.80 -26.51
C GLN A 396 -8.12 -5.39 -27.03
N TRP A 397 -8.44 -4.36 -26.24
CA TRP A 397 -8.11 -2.99 -26.58
C TRP A 397 -6.59 -2.75 -26.55
N ILE A 398 -5.90 -3.17 -25.49
CA ILE A 398 -4.44 -2.97 -25.37
C ILE A 398 -3.71 -3.58 -26.58
N THR A 399 -4.13 -4.77 -27.02
CA THR A 399 -3.58 -5.42 -28.22
C THR A 399 -3.89 -4.64 -29.49
N ALA A 400 -5.12 -4.15 -29.64
CA ALA A 400 -5.52 -3.35 -30.80
C ALA A 400 -4.77 -2.01 -30.86
N GLU A 401 -4.54 -1.40 -29.70
CA GLU A 401 -3.77 -0.18 -29.57
C GLU A 401 -2.30 -0.41 -29.94
N GLY A 402 -1.67 -1.46 -29.39
CA GLY A 402 -0.29 -1.82 -29.72
C GLY A 402 -0.09 -2.14 -31.20
N ALA A 403 -1.12 -2.64 -31.89
CA ALA A 403 -1.08 -2.87 -33.33
C ALA A 403 -1.32 -1.60 -34.18
N ALA A 404 -1.85 -0.54 -33.56
CA ALA A 404 -2.16 0.73 -34.23
C ALA A 404 -1.05 1.79 -34.08
N GLN A 405 -0.08 1.55 -33.17
CA GLN A 405 1.16 2.32 -33.00
C GLN A 405 2.29 1.73 -33.86
#